data_AF-A0A3D5EDW5-F1
#
_entry.id   AF-A0A3D5EDW5-F1
#
_cell.length_a   1.000
_cell.length_b   1.000
_cell.length_c   1.000
_cell.angle_alpha   90.00
_cell.angle_beta   90.00
_cell.angle_gamma   90.00
#
_symmetry.space_group_name_H-M   'P 1'
#
loop_
_entity.id
_entity.type
_entity.pdbx_description
1 polymer ?
#
loop_
_entity_poly.entity_id
_entity_poly.type
_entity_poly.pdbx_seq_one_letter_code
_entity_poly.pdbx_strand_id
1 'polypeptide(L)'
;MKAKRIASEVLLDLSSRMDQYPARSEERKKIVKSACELYGVSESTLYRQLRAVNKPKSLKRTDSGKSRVIPISEMERYCEIIAALKIRTTNK
;
A
#
# COMPACT_ATOMS: atom_id res chain seq x y z
N MET A 1 -19.51 -1.41 -12.13
CA MET A 1 -19.82 -2.45 -11.12
C MET A 1 -19.06 -2.15 -9.83
N LYS A 2 -19.75 -1.81 -8.74
CA LYS A 2 -19.11 -1.56 -7.43
C LYS A 2 -18.65 -2.90 -6.86
N ALA A 3 -17.34 -3.10 -6.66
CA ALA A 3 -16.84 -4.35 -6.10
C ALA A 3 -17.41 -4.55 -4.69
N LYS A 4 -17.98 -5.72 -4.42
CA LYS A 4 -18.40 -6.12 -3.06
C LYS A 4 -17.18 -6.02 -2.13
N ARG A 5 -17.26 -5.13 -1.14
CA ARG A 5 -16.25 -4.98 -0.09
C ARG A 5 -16.76 -5.66 1.16
N ILE A 6 -15.96 -6.58 1.68
CA ILE A 6 -16.17 -7.19 2.99
C ILE A 6 -15.73 -6.16 4.04
N ALA A 7 -16.41 -6.14 5.18
CA ALA A 7 -16.06 -5.25 6.27
C ALA A 7 -14.68 -5.60 6.86
N SER A 8 -13.96 -4.59 7.37
CA SER A 8 -12.55 -4.75 7.78
C SER A 8 -12.41 -5.69 8.98
N GLU A 9 -13.32 -5.59 9.94
CA GLU A 9 -13.39 -6.43 11.13
C GLU A 9 -13.57 -7.92 10.79
N VAL A 10 -14.39 -8.20 9.79
CA VAL A 10 -14.61 -9.57 9.28
C VAL A 10 -13.34 -10.10 8.61
N LEU A 11 -12.63 -9.26 7.85
CA LEU A 11 -11.37 -9.63 7.21
C LEU A 11 -10.25 -9.90 8.24
N LEU A 12 -10.23 -9.16 9.35
CA LEU A 12 -9.30 -9.39 10.46
C LEU A 12 -9.57 -10.73 11.14
N ASP A 13 -10.83 -11.01 11.50
CA ASP A 13 -11.22 -12.30 12.08
C ASP A 13 -10.86 -13.47 11.15
N LEU A 14 -11.17 -13.33 9.86
CA LEU A 14 -10.81 -14.33 8.86
C LEU A 14 -9.29 -14.55 8.76
N SER A 15 -8.50 -13.47 8.80
CA SER A 15 -7.03 -13.57 8.80
C SER A 15 -6.54 -14.34 10.03
N SER A 16 -7.04 -13.99 11.23
CA SER A 16 -6.67 -14.66 12.48
C SER A 16 -7.01 -16.15 12.47
N ARG A 17 -8.17 -16.52 11.91
CA ARG A 17 -8.55 -17.94 11.74
C ARG A 17 -7.67 -18.66 10.74
N MET A 18 -7.30 -18.02 9.63
CA MET A 18 -6.41 -18.61 8.63
C MET A 18 -5.00 -18.86 9.18
N ASP A 19 -4.53 -18.01 10.09
CA ASP A 19 -3.19 -18.10 10.68
C ASP A 19 -3.03 -19.25 11.69
N GLN A 20 -4.14 -19.88 12.11
CA GLN A 20 -4.13 -21.11 12.90
C GLN A 20 -3.72 -22.34 12.08
N TYR A 21 -3.68 -22.24 10.75
CA TYR A 21 -3.39 -23.34 9.85
C TYR A 21 -2.17 -23.04 8.96
N PRO A 22 -1.35 -24.07 8.64
CA PRO A 22 -0.25 -23.93 7.69
C PRO A 22 -0.73 -23.35 6.35
N ALA A 23 0.14 -22.57 5.69
CA ALA A 23 -0.22 -21.82 4.49
C ALA A 23 -0.78 -22.67 3.32
N ARG A 24 -0.42 -23.96 3.26
CA ARG A 24 -0.83 -24.91 2.22
C ARG A 24 -1.79 -26.00 2.71
N SER A 25 -2.36 -25.85 3.92
CA SER A 25 -3.28 -26.86 4.47
C SER A 25 -4.64 -26.85 3.75
N GLU A 26 -5.29 -28.00 3.71
CA GLU A 26 -6.63 -28.13 3.10
C GLU A 26 -7.70 -27.40 3.92
N GLU A 27 -7.53 -27.32 5.24
CA GLU A 27 -8.38 -26.54 6.14
C GLU A 27 -8.37 -25.06 5.77
N ARG A 28 -7.17 -24.51 5.48
CA ARG A 28 -7.03 -23.10 5.06
C ARG A 28 -7.75 -22.86 3.73
N LYS A 29 -7.69 -23.80 2.78
CA LYS A 29 -8.43 -23.71 1.51
C LYS A 29 -9.95 -23.76 1.72
N LYS A 30 -10.44 -24.65 2.59
CA LYS A 30 -11.87 -24.75 2.93
C LYS A 30 -12.41 -23.44 3.50
N ILE A 31 -11.69 -22.84 4.45
CA ILE A 31 -12.05 -21.54 5.06
C ILE A 31 -12.16 -20.45 3.99
N VAL A 32 -11.17 -20.35 3.10
CA VAL A 32 -11.15 -19.36 2.01
C VAL A 32 -12.33 -19.57 1.06
N LYS A 33 -12.61 -20.82 0.67
CA LYS A 33 -13.71 -21.15 -0.22
C LYS A 33 -15.08 -20.81 0.39
N SER A 34 -15.32 -21.22 1.64
CA SER A 34 -16.55 -20.88 2.35
C SER A 34 -16.75 -19.36 2.48
N ALA A 35 -15.68 -18.61 2.74
CA ALA A 35 -15.75 -17.15 2.81
C ALA A 35 -16.07 -16.52 1.44
N CYS A 36 -15.48 -17.04 0.36
CA CYS A 36 -15.77 -16.57 -1.00
C CYS A 36 -17.25 -16.79 -1.38
N GLU A 37 -17.79 -17.96 -1.05
CA GLU A 37 -19.20 -18.30 -1.27
C GLU A 37 -20.12 -17.39 -0.44
N LEU A 38 -19.85 -17.23 0.87
CA LEU A 38 -20.65 -16.42 1.78
C LEU A 38 -20.74 -14.94 1.35
N TYR A 39 -19.60 -14.35 0.97
CA TYR A 39 -19.54 -12.94 0.59
C TYR A 39 -19.76 -12.71 -0.92
N GLY A 40 -19.86 -13.78 -1.71
CA GLY A 40 -20.04 -13.73 -3.16
C GLY A 40 -18.91 -12.98 -3.87
N VAL A 41 -17.66 -13.27 -3.51
CA VAL A 41 -16.45 -12.70 -4.11
C VAL A 41 -15.53 -13.80 -4.63
N SER A 42 -14.70 -13.51 -5.63
CA SER A 42 -13.66 -14.45 -6.07
C SER A 42 -12.55 -14.59 -5.02
N GLU A 43 -11.85 -15.73 -4.99
CA GLU A 43 -10.67 -15.92 -4.14
C GLU A 43 -9.61 -14.83 -4.35
N SER A 44 -9.37 -14.44 -5.61
CA SER A 44 -8.45 -13.34 -5.94
C SER A 44 -8.87 -12.00 -5.34
N THR A 45 -10.17 -11.76 -5.22
CA THR A 45 -10.73 -10.56 -4.59
C THR A 45 -10.62 -10.64 -3.08
N LEU A 46 -10.91 -11.80 -2.48
CA LEU A 46 -10.75 -12.02 -1.04
C LEU A 46 -9.29 -11.82 -0.60
N TYR A 47 -8.32 -12.45 -1.28
CA TYR A 47 -6.90 -12.26 -0.98
C TYR A 47 -6.41 -10.83 -1.19
N ARG A 48 -6.98 -10.09 -2.15
CA ARG A 48 -6.67 -8.66 -2.34
C ARG A 48 -7.18 -7.83 -1.18
N GLN A 49 -8.39 -8.10 -0.69
CA GLN A 49 -8.98 -7.41 0.46
C GLN A 49 -8.24 -7.75 1.76
N LEU A 50 -7.92 -9.02 2.01
CA LEU A 50 -7.08 -9.46 3.15
C LEU A 50 -5.72 -8.74 3.17
N ARG A 51 -5.03 -8.69 2.02
CA ARG A 51 -3.74 -7.97 1.91
C ARG A 51 -3.85 -6.47 2.16
N ALA A 52 -4.98 -5.85 1.79
CA ALA A 52 -5.20 -4.43 2.00
C ALA A 52 -5.45 -4.10 3.48
N VAL A 53 -6.11 -5.00 4.23
CA VAL A 53 -6.37 -4.82 5.67
C VAL A 53 -5.12 -5.08 6.51
N ASN A 54 -4.31 -6.08 6.15
CA ASN A 54 -3.09 -6.41 6.88
C ASN A 54 -1.93 -5.42 6.66
N LYS A 55 -2.06 -4.50 5.69
CA LYS A 55 -1.01 -3.53 5.39
C LYS A 55 -1.40 -2.15 5.94
N PRO A 56 -0.67 -1.61 6.94
CA PRO A 56 -0.91 -0.25 7.38
C PRO A 56 -0.75 0.70 6.18
N LYS A 57 -1.75 1.55 5.97
CA LYS A 57 -1.70 2.54 4.91
C LYS A 57 -0.60 3.53 5.25
N SER A 58 0.40 3.63 4.39
CA SER A 58 1.45 4.65 4.55
C SER A 58 0.80 6.03 4.60
N LEU A 59 1.20 6.84 5.59
CA LEU A 59 0.78 8.24 5.73
C LEU A 59 1.17 9.05 4.49
N LYS A 60 2.33 8.73 3.91
CA LYS A 60 2.92 9.43 2.79
C LYS A 60 2.96 8.55 1.55
N ARG A 61 2.90 9.16 0.38
CA ARG A 61 3.20 8.47 -0.89
C ARG A 61 4.65 8.00 -0.89
N THR A 62 4.95 6.96 -1.66
CA THR A 62 6.29 6.36 -1.75
C THR A 62 7.37 7.38 -2.12
N ASP A 63 7.01 8.38 -2.91
CA ASP A 63 7.89 9.43 -3.42
C ASP A 63 7.74 10.77 -2.68
N SER A 64 7.11 10.78 -1.50
CA SER A 64 6.96 12.00 -0.72
C SER A 64 8.30 12.66 -0.44
N GLY A 65 8.42 13.95 -0.76
CA GLY A 65 9.68 14.71 -0.61
C GLY A 65 10.65 14.54 -1.78
N LYS A 66 10.31 13.76 -2.80
CA LYS A 66 11.11 13.60 -4.02
C LYS A 66 10.39 14.22 -5.21
N SER A 67 11.15 14.87 -6.09
CA SER A 67 10.61 15.35 -7.37
C SER A 67 10.25 14.15 -8.25
N ARG A 68 9.11 14.23 -8.94
CA ARG A 68 8.71 13.25 -9.98
C ARG A 68 9.20 13.63 -11.38
N VAL A 69 9.60 14.89 -11.56
CA VAL A 69 9.89 15.47 -12.87
C VAL A 69 11.38 15.42 -13.17
N ILE A 70 12.21 15.72 -12.18
CA ILE A 70 13.67 15.73 -12.32
C ILE A 70 14.33 14.89 -11.22
N PRO A 71 15.48 14.26 -11.49
CA PRO A 71 16.27 13.58 -10.46
C PRO A 71 16.68 14.54 -9.33
N ILE A 72 16.91 13.99 -8.14
CA ILE A 72 17.32 14.77 -6.96
C ILE A 72 18.64 15.51 -7.21
N SER A 73 19.61 14.84 -7.85
CA SER A 73 20.91 15.45 -8.18
C SER A 73 20.79 16.66 -9.10
N GLU A 74 19.85 16.63 -10.05
CA GLU A 74 19.61 17.78 -10.93
C GLU A 74 18.94 18.94 -10.17
N MET A 75 17.98 18.62 -9.29
CA MET A 75 17.37 19.60 -8.40
C MET A 75 18.40 20.26 -7.48
N GLU A 76 19.31 19.49 -6.89
CA GLU A 76 20.39 19.98 -6.03
C GLU A 76 21.30 20.94 -6.79
N ARG A 77 21.69 20.59 -8.03
CA ARG A 77 22.48 21.48 -8.88
C ARG A 77 21.77 22.81 -9.16
N TYR A 78 20.46 22.81 -9.42
CA TYR A 78 19.72 24.06 -9.57
C TYR A 78 19.71 24.89 -8.28
N CYS A 79 19.54 24.24 -7.13
CA CYS A 79 19.61 24.90 -5.81
C CYS A 79 20.98 25.56 -5.59
N GLU A 80 22.08 24.88 -5.94
CA GLU A 80 23.44 25.43 -5.85
C GLU A 80 23.62 26.67 -6.72
N ILE A 81 23.17 26.61 -7.98
CA ILE A 81 23.25 27.74 -8.91
C ILE A 81 22.46 28.93 -8.37
N ILE A 82 21.23 28.70 -7.90
CA ILE A 82 20.39 29.76 -7.31
C ILE A 82 21.05 30.34 -6.06
N ALA A 83 21.63 29.52 -5.19
CA ALA A 83 22.35 29.96 -4.01
C ALA A 83 23.56 30.83 -4.37
N ALA A 84 24.38 30.41 -5.35
CA ALA A 84 25.52 31.17 -5.83
C ALA A 84 25.10 32.53 -6.43
N LEU A 85 24.02 32.54 -7.22
CA LEU A 85 23.44 33.77 -7.76
C LEU A 85 22.99 34.71 -6.64
N LYS A 86 22.29 34.19 -5.62
CA LYS A 86 21.86 34.98 -4.46
C LYS A 86 23.04 35.56 -3.69
N ILE A 87 24.08 34.77 -3.41
CA ILE A 87 25.28 35.26 -2.71
C ILE A 87 25.91 36.41 -3.49
N ARG A 88 26.08 36.25 -4.81
CA ARG A 88 26.62 37.29 -5.69
C ARG A 88 25.80 38.58 -5.66
N THR A 89 24.47 38.49 -5.64
CA THR A 89 23.58 39.66 -5.71
C THR A 89 23.27 40.30 -4.36
N THR A 90 23.47 39.59 -3.25
CA THR A 90 23.09 40.06 -1.90
C THR A 90 24.28 40.61 -1.11
N ASN A 91 25.52 40.28 -1.49
CA ASN A 91 26.71 40.95 -1.00
C ASN A 91 26.83 42.34 -1.66
N LYS A 92 26.23 43.34 -1.03
CA LYS A 92 26.58 44.76 -1.16
C LYS A 92 27.54 45.15 -0.05
#